data_AF-A0A4U9WK76-F1
#
_entry.id   AF-A0A4U9WK76-F1
#
_cell.length_a   1.000
_cell.length_b   1.000
_cell.length_c   1.000
_cell.angle_alpha   90.00
_cell.angle_beta   90.00
_cell.angle_gamma   90.00
#
_symmetry.space_group_name_H-M   'P 1'
#
loop_
_entity.id
_entity.type
_entity.pdbx_description
1 polymer ?
#
loop_
_entity_poly.entity_id
_entity_poly.type
_entity_poly.pdbx_seq_one_letter_code
_entity_poly.pdbx_strand_id
1 'polypeptide(L)'
;MSLTKEKPAISLTKRDNFGEIRINLNWHRGSGPTGLRAMFSSNKGVDLDLGAFVEMANGEKTVIQALGKRFGDYNREPFVQLQGDDRTGDISDGEWLHINGREWKHIREVLVYAFIYEGVASWDKTDGVVTLHVPDQATD
;
A
#
# COMPACT_ATOMS: atom_id res chain seq x y z
N MET A 1 21.38 0.61 6.29
CA MET A 1 20.71 1.65 5.46
C MET A 1 19.80 2.45 6.36
N SER A 2 19.87 3.77 6.31
CA SER A 2 19.10 4.65 7.19
C SER A 2 17.66 4.72 6.69
N LEU A 3 16.68 4.32 7.52
CA LEU A 3 15.31 4.77 7.39
C LEU A 3 15.31 6.26 7.70
N THR A 4 15.47 7.11 6.70
CA THR A 4 15.29 8.55 6.86
C THR A 4 13.84 8.78 7.23
N LYS A 5 13.60 8.89 8.53
CA LYS A 5 12.39 9.45 9.13
C LYS A 5 12.42 10.97 8.93
N GLU A 6 12.59 11.41 7.69
CA GLU A 6 12.10 12.73 7.35
C GLU A 6 10.59 12.62 7.51
N LYS A 7 10.05 13.39 8.46
CA LYS A 7 8.63 13.64 8.50
C LYS A 7 8.45 14.84 7.58
N PRO A 8 8.24 14.69 6.26
CA PRO A 8 7.57 15.74 5.54
C PRO A 8 6.16 15.76 6.14
N ALA A 9 5.99 16.55 7.20
CA ALA A 9 4.67 17.02 7.58
C ALA A 9 4.30 17.98 6.44
N ILE A 10 3.88 17.42 5.32
CA ILE A 10 3.36 18.22 4.23
C ILE A 10 2.13 18.86 4.84
N SER A 11 2.25 20.16 5.15
CA SER A 11 1.12 20.93 5.61
C SER A 11 0.16 20.95 4.45
N LEU A 12 -0.80 20.03 4.47
CA LEU A 12 -1.99 20.07 3.65
C LEU A 12 -2.74 21.33 4.12
N THR A 13 -2.33 22.51 3.63
CA THR A 13 -3.15 23.73 3.70
C THR A 13 -4.58 23.32 3.43
N LYS A 14 -5.53 23.74 4.28
CA LYS A 14 -6.98 23.47 4.17
C LYS A 14 -7.40 23.42 2.69
N ARG A 15 -7.40 22.23 2.13
CA ARG A 15 -7.80 21.92 0.77
C ARG A 15 -8.80 20.80 0.93
N ASP A 16 -9.96 21.01 0.36
CA ASP A 16 -11.07 20.05 0.45
C ASP A 16 -10.95 18.97 -0.64
N ASN A 17 -9.91 19.08 -1.47
CA ASN A 17 -9.63 18.23 -2.61
C ASN A 17 -8.12 18.03 -2.79
N PHE A 18 -7.68 16.76 -2.75
CA PHE A 18 -6.29 16.35 -3.00
C PHE A 18 -6.10 15.62 -4.33
N GLY A 19 -7.13 15.57 -5.19
CA GLY A 19 -7.15 14.78 -6.41
C GLY A 19 -7.07 13.27 -6.11
N GLU A 20 -6.54 12.48 -7.05
CA GLU A 20 -6.27 11.06 -6.81
C GLU A 20 -4.92 10.91 -6.12
N ILE A 21 -4.93 10.46 -4.87
CA ILE A 21 -3.69 10.09 -4.15
C ILE A 21 -3.43 8.61 -4.44
N ARG A 22 -2.23 8.28 -4.91
CA ARG A 22 -1.83 6.90 -5.21
C ARG A 22 -0.64 6.51 -4.35
N ILE A 23 -0.71 5.32 -3.74
CA ILE A 23 0.35 4.74 -2.95
C ILE A 23 0.75 3.42 -3.57
N ASN A 24 2.04 3.24 -3.79
CA ASN A 24 2.59 2.01 -4.31
C ASN A 24 3.54 1.37 -3.31
N LEU A 25 3.39 0.06 -3.10
CA LEU A 25 4.37 -0.78 -2.43
C LEU A 25 5.02 -1.68 -3.47
N ASN A 26 6.32 -1.53 -3.69
CA ASN A 26 7.08 -2.33 -4.65
C ASN A 26 8.29 -3.00 -3.97
N TRP A 27 8.63 -4.22 -4.39
CA TRP A 27 9.75 -5.01 -3.88
C TRP A 27 10.17 -6.07 -4.90
N HIS A 28 11.41 -6.55 -4.77
CA HIS A 28 11.86 -7.71 -5.53
C HIS A 28 11.38 -8.99 -4.86
N ARG A 29 10.49 -9.73 -5.53
CA ARG A 29 9.93 -11.01 -5.04
C ARG A 29 10.95 -12.16 -4.94
N GLY A 30 12.14 -11.97 -5.52
CA GLY A 30 13.16 -12.99 -5.69
C GLY A 30 12.79 -13.98 -6.80
N SER A 31 13.76 -14.45 -7.58
CA SER A 31 13.53 -15.50 -8.58
C SER A 31 13.44 -16.85 -7.87
N GLY A 32 12.23 -17.39 -7.71
CA GLY A 32 12.02 -18.74 -7.21
C GLY A 32 12.73 -19.77 -8.12
N PRO A 33 13.33 -20.84 -7.57
CA PRO A 33 14.00 -21.84 -8.39
C PRO A 33 13.00 -22.54 -9.32
N THR A 34 13.36 -22.70 -10.59
CA THR A 34 12.53 -23.37 -11.60
C THR A 34 12.89 -24.86 -11.74
N GLY A 35 11.94 -25.67 -12.22
CA GLY A 35 12.14 -27.11 -12.49
C GLY A 35 12.18 -27.98 -11.23
N LEU A 36 12.93 -29.09 -11.28
CA LEU A 36 12.99 -30.09 -10.19
C LEU A 36 13.49 -29.49 -8.86
N ARG A 37 14.22 -28.36 -8.89
CA ARG A 37 14.64 -27.60 -7.69
C ARG A 37 13.48 -26.91 -6.98
N ALA A 38 12.37 -26.62 -7.65
CA ALA A 38 11.16 -26.07 -7.02
C ALA A 38 10.54 -27.06 -6.02
N MET A 39 10.62 -28.37 -6.30
CA MET A 39 10.10 -29.42 -5.40
C MET A 39 10.89 -29.57 -4.09
N PHE A 40 12.14 -29.09 -4.04
CA PHE A 40 13.01 -29.18 -2.87
C PHE A 40 13.32 -27.82 -2.23
N SER A 41 12.77 -26.74 -2.77
CA SER A 41 13.04 -25.38 -2.28
C SER A 41 11.95 -24.93 -1.31
N SER A 42 12.35 -24.64 -0.08
CA SER A 42 11.56 -23.91 0.91
C SER A 42 11.64 -22.39 0.75
N ASN A 43 12.36 -21.89 -0.26
CA ASN A 43 12.53 -20.47 -0.50
C ASN A 43 11.27 -19.90 -1.19
N LYS A 44 10.25 -19.65 -0.38
CA LYS A 44 9.09 -18.85 -0.78
C LYS A 44 9.57 -17.42 -1.00
N GLY A 45 9.16 -16.81 -2.11
CA GLY A 45 9.48 -15.41 -2.40
C GLY A 45 9.03 -14.48 -1.28
N VAL A 46 9.55 -13.26 -1.28
CA VAL A 46 9.11 -12.22 -0.33
C VAL A 46 7.67 -11.82 -0.66
N ASP A 47 6.78 -11.84 0.32
CA ASP A 47 5.40 -11.39 0.18
C ASP A 47 5.13 -10.22 1.14
N LEU A 48 4.90 -9.04 0.57
CA LEU A 48 4.58 -7.83 1.30
C LEU A 48 3.19 -7.37 0.89
N ASP A 49 2.39 -6.92 1.86
CA ASP A 49 1.05 -6.38 1.61
C ASP A 49 1.00 -4.90 2.02
N LEU A 50 0.14 -4.16 1.32
CA LEU A 50 -0.25 -2.78 1.58
C LEU A 50 -1.68 -2.73 2.14
N GLY A 51 -1.89 -1.87 3.14
CA GLY A 51 -3.20 -1.69 3.75
C GLY A 51 -3.44 -0.27 4.23
N ALA A 52 -4.70 -0.01 4.58
CA ALA A 52 -5.10 1.26 5.17
C ALA A 52 -6.17 1.08 6.24
N PHE A 53 -6.03 1.83 7.32
CA PHE A 53 -7.12 2.10 8.25
C PHE A 53 -7.74 3.44 7.88
N VAL A 54 -9.07 3.46 7.71
CA VAL A 54 -9.81 4.66 7.32
C VAL A 54 -10.80 5.00 8.42
N GLU A 55 -10.77 6.24 8.85
CA GLU A 55 -11.84 6.81 9.67
C GLU A 55 -12.59 7.88 8.89
N MET A 56 -13.90 7.71 8.82
CA MET A 56 -14.82 8.62 8.16
C MET A 56 -15.21 9.78 9.10
N ALA A 57 -15.65 10.90 8.53
CA ALA A 57 -16.07 12.09 9.28
C ALA A 57 -17.28 11.82 10.21
N ASN A 58 -18.08 10.80 9.90
CA ASN A 58 -19.18 10.32 10.75
C ASN A 58 -18.72 9.41 11.91
N GLY A 59 -17.42 9.10 12.01
CA GLY A 59 -16.82 8.24 13.03
C GLY A 59 -16.76 6.75 12.68
N GLU A 60 -17.28 6.32 11.52
CA GLU A 60 -17.14 4.95 11.03
C GLU A 60 -15.68 4.63 10.74
N LYS A 61 -15.26 3.42 11.10
CA LYS A 61 -13.88 2.94 10.95
C LYS A 61 -13.86 1.64 10.18
N THR A 62 -12.97 1.57 9.20
CA THR A 62 -12.79 0.36 8.40
C THR A 62 -11.33 0.13 8.07
N VAL A 63 -11.03 -1.10 7.65
CA VAL A 63 -9.71 -1.52 7.21
C VAL A 63 -9.81 -2.01 5.77
N ILE A 64 -8.92 -1.50 4.94
CA ILE A 64 -8.68 -1.93 3.56
C ILE A 64 -7.42 -2.80 3.55
N GLN A 65 -7.58 -4.07 3.19
CA GLN A 65 -6.49 -5.05 3.08
C GLN A 65 -6.95 -6.32 2.35
N ALA A 66 -6.02 -6.97 1.64
CA ALA A 66 -6.29 -8.19 0.89
C ALA A 66 -6.59 -9.41 1.79
N LEU A 67 -5.96 -9.55 2.97
CA LEU A 67 -6.17 -10.69 3.89
C LEU A 67 -7.63 -10.87 4.34
N GLY A 68 -8.36 -9.76 4.47
CA GLY A 68 -9.78 -9.76 4.84
C GLY A 68 -10.73 -9.74 3.65
N LYS A 69 -10.21 -9.80 2.42
CA LYS A 69 -10.95 -9.52 1.17
C LYS A 69 -11.66 -8.16 1.20
N ARG A 70 -11.05 -7.16 1.84
CA ARG A 70 -11.58 -5.81 1.98
C ARG A 70 -10.81 -4.88 1.06
N PHE A 71 -11.16 -4.89 -0.22
CA PHE A 71 -10.48 -4.07 -1.24
C PHE A 71 -10.98 -2.62 -1.29
N GLY A 72 -12.09 -2.31 -0.62
CA GLY A 72 -12.67 -0.98 -0.64
C GLY A 72 -13.21 -0.58 -2.01
N ASP A 73 -13.44 0.72 -2.19
CA ASP A 73 -14.02 1.30 -3.40
C ASP A 73 -13.54 2.75 -3.52
N TYR A 74 -13.14 3.16 -4.73
CA TYR A 74 -12.63 4.50 -4.98
C TYR A 74 -13.76 5.55 -5.06
N ASN A 75 -14.94 5.14 -5.52
CA ASN A 75 -16.08 6.03 -5.78
C ASN A 75 -17.19 5.94 -4.73
N ARG A 76 -17.05 5.05 -3.74
CA ARG A 76 -17.98 4.88 -2.63
C ARG A 76 -17.21 4.82 -1.31
N GLU A 77 -17.87 5.14 -0.20
CA GLU A 77 -17.27 5.01 1.13
C GLU A 77 -16.60 3.62 1.27
N PRO A 78 -15.34 3.56 1.73
CA PRO A 78 -14.58 4.62 2.41
C PRO A 78 -13.72 5.51 1.50
N PHE A 79 -13.94 5.49 0.18
CA PHE A 79 -13.19 6.25 -0.84
C PHE A 79 -11.71 5.89 -0.93
N VAL A 80 -11.38 4.68 -0.46
CA VAL A 80 -10.04 4.08 -0.49
C VAL A 80 -10.18 2.71 -1.11
N GLN A 81 -9.35 2.42 -2.11
CA GLN A 81 -9.35 1.17 -2.85
C GLN A 81 -7.96 0.57 -2.94
N LEU A 82 -7.82 -0.69 -2.54
CA LEU A 82 -6.71 -1.56 -2.91
C LEU A 82 -7.03 -2.15 -4.29
N GLN A 83 -6.20 -1.85 -5.29
CA GLN A 83 -6.47 -2.17 -6.71
C GLN A 83 -6.48 -3.67 -7.01
N GLY A 84 -5.91 -4.48 -6.13
CA GLY A 84 -5.86 -5.91 -6.27
C GLY A 84 -4.92 -6.51 -5.24
N ASP A 85 -5.06 -7.81 -5.09
CA ASP A 85 -4.16 -8.67 -4.35
C ASP A 85 -3.19 -9.27 -5.37
N ASP A 86 -1.99 -8.72 -5.50
CA ASP A 86 -1.01 -9.22 -6.48
C ASP A 86 -0.26 -10.49 -5.98
N ARG A 87 -0.94 -11.29 -5.16
CA ARG A 87 -0.49 -12.61 -4.72
C ARG A 87 -0.25 -13.59 -5.88
N THR A 88 -0.69 -13.30 -7.10
CA THR A 88 -0.48 -14.18 -8.27
C THR A 88 0.86 -14.00 -8.97
N GLY A 89 1.58 -12.89 -8.76
CA GLY A 89 2.86 -12.67 -9.45
C GLY A 89 2.71 -12.05 -10.84
N ASP A 90 1.52 -11.64 -11.25
CA ASP A 90 1.25 -11.19 -12.62
C ASP A 90 1.48 -9.69 -12.80
N ILE A 91 1.55 -8.89 -11.72
CA ILE A 91 1.81 -7.45 -11.78
C ILE A 91 3.23 -7.17 -11.28
N SER A 92 4.13 -6.78 -12.19
CA SER A 92 5.52 -6.42 -11.85
C SER A 92 5.64 -5.20 -10.94
N ASP A 93 4.56 -4.44 -10.80
CA ASP A 93 4.59 -3.10 -10.22
C ASP A 93 4.19 -3.07 -8.74
N GLY A 94 3.98 -4.24 -8.11
CA GLY A 94 3.63 -4.37 -6.68
C GLY A 94 2.16 -4.05 -6.39
N GLU A 95 1.86 -3.63 -5.16
CA GLU A 95 0.49 -3.30 -4.73
C GLU A 95 0.19 -1.81 -4.81
N TRP A 96 -1.06 -1.48 -5.18
CA TRP A 96 -1.53 -0.12 -5.33
C TRP A 96 -2.74 0.17 -4.43
N LEU A 97 -2.64 1.22 -3.62
CA LEU A 97 -3.75 1.79 -2.86
C LEU A 97 -4.08 3.19 -3.41
N HIS A 98 -5.33 3.40 -3.78
CA HIS A 98 -5.82 4.67 -4.31
C HIS A 98 -6.78 5.30 -3.31
N ILE A 99 -6.61 6.59 -3.03
CA ILE A 99 -7.50 7.38 -2.18
C ILE A 99 -8.11 8.48 -3.04
N ASN A 100 -9.43 8.55 -3.07
CA ASN A 100 -10.15 9.61 -3.75
C ASN A 100 -10.15 10.88 -2.89
N GLY A 101 -9.08 11.66 -3.02
CA GLY A 101 -8.90 12.91 -2.32
C GLY A 101 -9.92 13.99 -2.70
N ARG A 102 -10.75 13.80 -3.73
CA ARG A 102 -11.89 14.70 -4.04
C ARG A 102 -13.02 14.58 -3.02
N GLU A 103 -13.09 13.43 -2.34
CA GLU A 103 -14.08 13.13 -1.29
C GLU A 103 -13.52 13.33 0.11
N TRP A 104 -12.40 14.04 0.26
CA TRP A 104 -11.69 14.20 1.54
C TRP A 104 -12.56 14.80 2.65
N LYS A 105 -13.56 15.61 2.32
CA LYS A 105 -14.57 16.13 3.27
C LYS A 105 -15.32 15.02 4.05
N HIS A 106 -15.37 13.81 3.51
CA HIS A 106 -15.98 12.64 4.15
C HIS A 106 -14.99 11.81 4.96
N ILE A 107 -13.69 12.06 4.83
CA ILE A 107 -12.62 11.29 5.46
C ILE A 107 -12.03 12.12 6.59
N ARG A 108 -11.96 11.53 7.79
CA ARG A 108 -11.26 12.13 8.93
C ARG A 108 -9.77 11.86 8.86
N GLU A 109 -9.39 10.62 8.56
CA GLU A 109 -8.00 10.16 8.58
C GLU A 109 -7.84 8.89 7.75
N VAL A 110 -6.68 8.77 7.07
CA VAL A 110 -6.22 7.53 6.47
C VAL A 110 -4.83 7.22 7.00
N LEU A 111 -4.70 6.10 7.72
CA LEU A 111 -3.42 5.55 8.14
C LEU A 111 -3.03 4.44 7.16
N VAL A 112 -2.02 4.69 6.35
CA VAL A 112 -1.45 3.71 5.42
C VAL A 112 -0.33 2.93 6.11
N TYR A 113 -0.29 1.62 5.91
CA TYR A 113 0.72 0.74 6.48
C TYR A 113 1.08 -0.39 5.50
N ALA A 114 2.30 -0.89 5.62
CA ALA A 114 2.76 -2.09 4.92
C ALA A 114 3.19 -3.15 5.95
N PHE A 115 3.09 -4.42 5.60
CA PHE A 115 3.48 -5.52 6.47
C PHE A 115 4.11 -6.67 5.68
N ILE A 116 4.98 -7.43 6.35
CA ILE A 116 5.53 -8.67 5.82
C ILE A 116 4.52 -9.77 6.09
N TYR A 117 4.02 -10.40 5.03
CA TYR A 117 3.10 -11.52 5.15
C TYR A 117 3.85 -12.85 5.20
N GLU A 118 4.78 -13.08 4.26
CA GLU A 118 5.58 -14.30 4.20
C GLU A 118 6.97 -14.04 3.57
N GLY A 119 7.87 -15.02 3.70
CA GLY A 119 9.15 -15.07 2.97
C GLY A 119 10.34 -14.53 3.74
N VAL A 120 10.17 -13.48 4.54
CA VAL A 120 11.27 -12.88 5.34
C VAL A 120 10.88 -12.68 6.80
N ALA A 121 11.88 -12.73 7.69
CA ALA A 121 11.67 -12.54 9.13
C ALA A 121 11.64 -11.06 9.55
N SER A 122 12.12 -10.15 8.70
CA SER A 122 12.37 -8.76 9.06
C SER A 122 12.59 -7.88 7.83
N TRP A 123 12.34 -6.57 7.98
CA TRP A 123 12.39 -5.59 6.89
C TRP A 123 13.77 -5.38 6.28
N ASP A 124 14.85 -5.66 7.01
CA ASP A 124 16.23 -5.59 6.51
C ASP A 124 16.59 -6.69 5.50
N LYS A 125 15.67 -7.64 5.29
CA LYS A 125 15.80 -8.76 4.34
C LYS A 125 14.95 -8.59 3.08
N THR A 126 14.33 -7.43 2.91
CA THR A 126 13.58 -7.03 1.73
C THR A 126 14.05 -5.64 1.28
N ASP A 127 13.77 -5.31 0.02
CA ASP A 127 13.99 -4.00 -0.57
C ASP A 127 12.67 -3.27 -0.85
N GLY A 128 11.65 -3.54 -0.04
CA GLY A 128 10.36 -2.90 -0.11
C GLY A 128 10.46 -1.37 -0.04
N VAL A 129 9.85 -0.70 -1.03
CA VAL A 129 9.74 0.76 -1.11
C VAL A 129 8.27 1.15 -1.20
N VAL A 130 7.88 2.10 -0.35
CA VAL A 130 6.57 2.75 -0.43
C VAL A 130 6.72 4.12 -1.08
N THR A 131 6.01 4.35 -2.18
CA THR A 131 5.99 5.64 -2.89
C THR A 131 4.61 6.27 -2.77
N LEU A 132 4.56 7.55 -2.43
CA LEU A 132 3.33 8.35 -2.34
C LEU A 132 3.29 9.35 -3.50
N HIS A 133 2.21 9.31 -4.28
CA HIS A 133 1.94 10.25 -5.36
C HIS A 133 0.72 11.10 -5.01
N VAL A 134 0.94 12.40 -4.80
CA VAL A 134 -0.11 13.38 -4.55
C VAL A 134 -0.09 14.42 -5.68
N PRO A 135 -1.22 14.70 -6.34
CA PRO A 135 -1.33 15.78 -7.31
C PRO A 135 -0.81 17.11 -6.77
N ASP A 136 -0.15 17.88 -7.63
CA ASP A 136 0.39 19.22 -7.33
C ASP A 136 1.41 19.26 -6.18
N GLN A 137 2.01 18.12 -5.81
CA GLN A 137 3.20 18.04 -4.97
C GLN A 137 4.38 17.57 -5.82
N ALA A 138 5.49 18.31 -5.76
CA ALA A 138 6.73 17.86 -6.37
C ALA A 138 7.18 16.57 -5.68
N THR A 139 7.55 15.57 -6.46
CA THR A 139 8.28 14.41 -5.97
C THR A 139 9.74 14.81 -5.83
N ASP A 140 10.26 14.86 -4.61
CA ASP A 140 11.69 15.06 -4.34
C ASP A 140 12.52 13.85 -4.76
#